data_AF-A0A098APX3-F1
#
_entry.id   AF-A0A098APX3-F1
#
_cell.length_a   1.000
_cell.length_b   1.000
_cell.length_c   1.000
_cell.angle_alpha   90.00
_cell.angle_beta   90.00
_cell.angle_gamma   90.00
#
_symmetry.space_group_name_H-M   'P 1'
#
loop_
_entity.id
_entity.type
_entity.pdbx_description
1 polymer ?
#
loop_
_entity_poly.entity_id
_entity_poly.type
_entity_poly.pdbx_seq_one_letter_code
_entity_poly.pdbx_strand_id
1 'polypeptide(L)'
;METLQTIETKIDKLIEQNKKAIEMTEAELVKASQAISDAQAKLVQAQEEINSEKYVEAKSDLWTAERTKEFHEGRLKELVTTPIISYDEYHATVKEIYRLADEQQNTFFTPAVAKLLEIVKLGDESAKEVGKVNEIFRKLEKDISKNNEDYKRDKNGGWFRGPFSSLSYSPRNALHGYQDDLKEIAESFKKGQGYPPLPPSVIPPTNK
;
A
#
# COMPACT_ATOMS: atom_id res chain seq x y z
N MET A 1 -4.81 -19.67 -7.33
CA MET A 1 -5.24 -18.47 -6.58
C MET A 1 -4.36 -17.33 -7.04
N GLU A 2 -4.95 -16.19 -7.38
CA GLU A 2 -4.16 -15.02 -7.79
C GLU A 2 -3.42 -14.45 -6.57
N THR A 3 -2.19 -14.00 -6.76
CA THR A 3 -1.32 -13.40 -5.74
C THR A 3 -0.73 -12.11 -6.25
N LEU A 4 -0.23 -11.24 -5.36
CA LEU A 4 0.46 -10.02 -5.78
C LEU A 4 1.60 -10.31 -6.75
N GLN A 5 2.39 -11.37 -6.51
CA GLN A 5 3.46 -11.82 -7.41
C GLN A 5 2.93 -12.19 -8.81
N THR A 6 1.75 -12.83 -8.86
CA THR A 6 1.13 -13.21 -10.13
C THR A 6 0.65 -11.99 -10.91
N ILE A 7 0.10 -10.99 -10.22
CA ILE A 7 -0.32 -9.71 -10.83
C ILE A 7 0.90 -8.93 -11.33
N GLU A 8 1.95 -8.82 -10.51
CA GLU A 8 3.21 -8.17 -10.89
C GLU A 8 3.79 -8.81 -12.16
N THR A 9 3.88 -10.14 -12.19
CA THR A 9 4.39 -10.88 -13.37
C THR A 9 3.56 -10.61 -14.64
N LYS A 10 2.22 -10.48 -14.50
CA LYS A 10 1.35 -10.13 -15.63
C LYS A 10 1.62 -8.71 -16.13
N ILE A 11 1.78 -7.75 -15.21
CA ILE A 11 2.08 -6.35 -15.54
C ILE A 11 3.45 -6.25 -16.23
N ASP A 12 4.48 -6.89 -15.70
CA ASP A 12 5.82 -6.91 -16.29
C ASP A 12 5.80 -7.48 -17.70
N LYS A 13 5.02 -8.55 -17.92
CA LYS A 13 4.86 -9.14 -19.25
C LYS A 13 4.21 -8.16 -20.25
N LEU A 14 3.20 -7.42 -19.83
CA LEU A 14 2.54 -6.41 -20.68
C LEU A 14 3.51 -5.27 -21.04
N ILE A 15 4.28 -4.80 -20.06
CA ILE A 15 5.30 -3.76 -20.26
C ILE A 15 6.37 -4.24 -21.24
N GLU A 16 6.90 -5.45 -21.03
CA GLU A 16 7.95 -6.02 -21.88
C GLU A 16 7.45 -6.26 -23.31
N GLN A 17 6.20 -6.71 -23.48
CA GLN A 17 5.59 -6.87 -24.80
C GLN A 17 5.45 -5.53 -25.53
N ASN A 18 5.00 -4.47 -24.84
CA ASN A 18 4.89 -3.14 -25.45
C ASN A 18 6.25 -2.58 -25.83
N LYS A 19 7.26 -2.75 -24.97
CA LYS A 19 8.64 -2.34 -25.23
C LYS A 19 9.21 -3.01 -26.48
N LYS A 20 9.05 -4.34 -26.62
CA LYS A 20 9.49 -5.06 -27.84
C LYS A 20 8.78 -4.58 -29.09
N ALA A 21 7.48 -4.31 -28.99
CA ALA A 21 6.71 -3.78 -30.13
C ALA A 21 7.20 -2.40 -30.57
N ILE A 22 7.57 -1.53 -29.61
CA ILE A 22 8.18 -0.22 -29.88
C ILE A 22 9.53 -0.41 -30.56
N GLU A 23 10.44 -1.20 -29.98
CA GLU A 23 11.79 -1.45 -30.54
C GLU A 23 11.72 -2.00 -31.97
N MET A 24 10.80 -2.94 -32.23
CA MET A 24 10.57 -3.47 -33.58
C MET A 24 10.05 -2.39 -34.54
N THR A 25 9.13 -1.55 -34.09
CA THR A 25 8.55 -0.48 -34.93
C THR A 25 9.60 0.59 -35.25
N GLU A 26 10.44 0.95 -34.29
CA GLU A 26 11.57 1.86 -34.50
C GLU A 26 12.59 1.29 -35.49
N ALA A 27 12.89 -0.01 -35.41
CA ALA A 27 13.78 -0.68 -36.37
C ALA A 27 13.21 -0.64 -37.80
N GLU A 28 11.90 -0.86 -37.97
CA GLU A 28 11.25 -0.74 -39.28
C GLU A 28 11.22 0.72 -39.79
N LEU A 29 11.10 1.71 -38.91
CA LEU A 29 11.21 3.13 -39.28
C LEU A 29 12.59 3.49 -39.82
N VAL A 30 13.66 2.93 -39.24
CA VAL A 30 15.02 3.12 -39.73
C VAL A 30 15.17 2.51 -41.13
N LYS A 31 14.65 1.29 -41.35
CA LYS A 31 14.66 0.64 -42.67
C LYS A 31 13.86 1.43 -43.71
N ALA A 32 12.67 1.90 -43.37
CA ALA A 32 11.85 2.71 -44.26
C ALA A 32 12.53 4.03 -44.62
N SER A 33 13.19 4.67 -43.65
CA SER A 33 13.96 5.89 -43.89
C SER A 33 15.15 5.65 -44.82
N GLN A 34 15.85 4.53 -44.66
CA GLN A 34 16.92 4.14 -45.59
C GLN A 34 16.37 3.89 -47.00
N ALA A 35 15.26 3.17 -47.13
CA ALA A 35 14.62 2.89 -48.42
C ALA A 35 14.18 4.18 -49.14
N ILE A 36 13.70 5.19 -48.40
CA ILE A 36 13.41 6.53 -48.94
C ILE A 36 14.68 7.15 -49.52
N SER A 37 15.79 7.16 -48.77
CA SER A 37 17.06 7.71 -49.24
C SER A 37 17.60 6.98 -50.48
N ASP A 38 17.50 5.64 -50.50
CA ASP A 38 17.94 4.84 -51.64
C ASP A 38 17.08 5.10 -52.89
N ALA A 39 15.76 5.18 -52.74
CA ALA A 39 14.85 5.48 -53.85
C ALA A 39 15.06 6.91 -54.39
N GLN A 40 15.33 7.88 -53.50
CA GLN A 40 15.70 9.25 -53.89
C GLN A 40 17.00 9.28 -54.70
N ALA A 41 18.02 8.51 -54.28
CA ALA A 41 19.27 8.39 -55.04
C ALA A 41 19.06 7.77 -56.43
N LYS A 42 18.27 6.69 -56.52
CA LYS A 42 17.89 6.07 -57.80
C LYS A 42 17.14 7.03 -58.72
N LEU A 43 16.26 7.87 -58.16
CA LEU A 43 15.53 8.89 -58.92
C LEU A 43 16.47 9.89 -59.58
N VAL A 44 17.45 10.40 -58.84
CA VAL A 44 18.46 11.34 -59.36
C VAL A 44 19.27 10.66 -60.47
N GLN A 45 19.76 9.44 -60.24
CA GLN A 45 20.51 8.69 -61.24
C GLN A 45 19.70 8.44 -62.52
N ALA A 46 18.43 8.04 -62.41
CA ALA A 46 17.57 7.81 -63.57
C ALA A 46 17.32 9.10 -64.38
N GLN A 47 17.27 10.27 -63.72
CA GLN A 47 17.18 11.56 -64.39
C GLN A 47 18.47 11.89 -65.16
N GLU A 48 19.63 11.67 -64.55
CA GLU A 48 20.94 11.88 -65.19
C GLU A 48 21.12 10.96 -66.41
N GLU A 49 20.67 9.71 -66.31
CA GLU A 49 20.70 8.74 -67.40
C GLU A 49 19.60 8.96 -68.47
N ILE A 50 18.65 9.89 -68.23
CA ILE A 50 17.46 10.11 -69.08
C ILE A 50 16.71 8.78 -69.30
N ASN A 51 16.62 7.95 -68.26
CA ASN A 51 16.00 6.62 -68.32
C ASN A 51 14.61 6.65 -67.68
N SER A 52 13.58 6.67 -68.52
CA SER A 52 12.18 6.78 -68.08
C SER A 52 11.68 5.57 -67.28
N GLU A 53 12.14 4.36 -67.62
CA GLU A 53 11.73 3.13 -66.95
C GLU A 53 12.26 3.09 -65.51
N LYS A 54 13.57 3.31 -65.34
CA LYS A 54 14.20 3.41 -64.01
C LYS A 54 13.61 4.55 -63.18
N TYR A 55 13.23 5.65 -63.82
CA TYR A 55 12.61 6.78 -63.13
C TYR A 55 11.23 6.44 -62.56
N VAL A 56 10.41 5.71 -63.32
CA VAL A 56 9.09 5.26 -62.86
C VAL A 56 9.23 4.25 -61.73
N GLU A 57 10.16 3.30 -61.85
CA GLU A 57 10.45 2.31 -60.80
C GLU A 57 10.87 3.02 -59.50
N ALA A 58 11.84 3.93 -59.56
CA ALA A 58 12.32 4.66 -58.40
C ALA A 58 11.23 5.54 -57.74
N LYS A 59 10.27 6.07 -58.52
CA LYS A 59 9.10 6.77 -57.97
C LYS A 59 8.16 5.82 -57.21
N SER A 60 7.94 4.63 -57.75
CA SER A 60 7.12 3.61 -57.11
C SER A 60 7.75 3.12 -55.81
N ASP A 61 9.07 2.88 -55.83
CA ASP A 61 9.87 2.54 -54.64
C ASP A 61 9.74 3.64 -53.57
N LEU A 62 9.94 4.90 -53.96
CA LEU A 62 9.84 6.04 -53.04
C LEU A 62 8.45 6.13 -52.40
N TRP A 63 7.39 6.05 -53.21
CA TRP A 63 6.02 6.10 -52.71
C TRP A 63 5.75 4.96 -51.72
N THR A 64 6.23 3.75 -52.00
CA THR A 64 6.07 2.59 -51.12
C THR A 64 6.81 2.79 -49.80
N ALA A 65 8.04 3.29 -49.85
CA ALA A 65 8.86 3.54 -48.66
C ALA A 65 8.26 4.66 -47.78
N GLU A 66 7.77 5.75 -48.38
CA GLU A 66 7.09 6.84 -47.67
C GLU A 66 5.82 6.36 -46.95
N ARG A 67 5.00 5.53 -47.60
CA ARG A 67 3.79 4.98 -46.98
C ARG A 67 4.11 3.98 -45.87
N THR A 68 5.17 3.19 -46.04
CA THR A 68 5.66 2.28 -45.00
C THR A 68 6.13 3.06 -43.78
N LYS A 69 6.85 4.16 -43.98
CA LYS A 69 7.27 5.05 -42.89
C LYS A 69 6.06 5.65 -42.15
N GLU A 70 5.10 6.24 -42.87
CA GLU A 70 3.90 6.83 -42.27
C GLU A 70 3.11 5.81 -41.44
N PHE A 71 2.98 4.58 -41.95
CA PHE A 71 2.33 3.48 -41.21
C PHE A 71 3.04 3.19 -39.87
N HIS A 72 4.36 3.06 -39.89
CA HIS A 72 5.11 2.79 -38.66
C HIS A 72 5.17 3.99 -37.70
N GLU A 73 5.16 5.23 -38.21
CA GLU A 73 5.04 6.44 -37.37
C GLU A 73 3.70 6.48 -36.64
N GLY A 74 2.61 6.18 -37.35
CA GLY A 74 1.28 6.04 -36.76
C GLY A 74 1.24 4.95 -35.70
N ARG A 75 1.80 3.78 -36.01
CA ARG A 75 1.87 2.66 -35.07
C ARG A 75 2.70 2.97 -33.82
N LEU A 76 3.84 3.62 -33.98
CA LEU A 76 4.69 4.02 -32.85
C LEU A 76 3.95 4.99 -31.94
N LYS A 77 3.25 5.98 -32.52
CA LYS A 77 2.41 6.91 -31.76
C LYS A 77 1.37 6.17 -30.93
N GLU A 78 0.65 5.22 -31.53
CA GLU A 78 -0.32 4.41 -30.80
C GLU A 78 0.29 3.64 -29.63
N LEU A 79 1.43 2.97 -29.85
CA LEU A 79 2.13 2.17 -28.82
C LEU A 79 2.62 3.00 -27.63
N VAL A 80 2.92 4.28 -27.86
CA VAL A 80 3.43 5.20 -26.83
C VAL A 80 2.31 5.95 -26.12
N THR A 81 1.22 6.30 -26.80
CA THR A 81 0.17 7.16 -26.22
C THR A 81 -1.07 6.41 -25.78
N THR A 82 -1.31 5.19 -26.30
CA THR A 82 -2.52 4.43 -25.98
C THR A 82 -2.28 3.54 -24.77
N PRO A 83 -3.17 3.51 -23.77
CA PRO A 83 -3.08 2.57 -22.66
C PRO A 83 -3.00 1.11 -23.15
N ILE A 84 -2.10 0.33 -22.53
CA ILE A 84 -1.84 -1.07 -22.90
C ILE A 84 -3.03 -1.99 -22.57
N ILE A 85 -3.84 -1.58 -21.58
CA ILE A 85 -5.05 -2.29 -21.13
C ILE A 85 -6.23 -1.32 -21.06
N SER A 86 -7.44 -1.85 -21.06
CA SER A 86 -8.64 -1.04 -20.94
C SER A 86 -8.78 -0.37 -19.57
N TYR A 87 -9.62 0.66 -19.50
CA TYR A 87 -9.97 1.34 -18.25
C TYR A 87 -10.52 0.37 -17.19
N ASP A 88 -11.42 -0.54 -17.61
CA ASP A 88 -12.07 -1.49 -16.71
C ASP A 88 -11.07 -2.53 -16.18
N GLU A 89 -10.19 -3.05 -17.04
CA GLU A 89 -9.13 -3.98 -16.63
C GLU A 89 -8.14 -3.32 -15.67
N TYR A 90 -7.77 -2.06 -15.91
CA TYR A 90 -6.92 -1.30 -15.00
C TYR A 90 -7.55 -1.18 -13.61
N HIS A 91 -8.81 -0.73 -13.51
CA HIS A 91 -9.48 -0.55 -12.22
C HIS A 91 -9.78 -1.87 -11.51
N ALA A 92 -10.08 -2.93 -12.27
CA ALA A 92 -10.21 -4.28 -11.72
C ALA A 92 -8.89 -4.76 -11.10
N THR A 93 -7.76 -4.52 -11.78
CA THR A 93 -6.42 -4.87 -11.30
C THR A 93 -6.07 -4.08 -10.03
N VAL A 94 -6.36 -2.77 -10.01
CA VAL A 94 -6.16 -1.92 -8.82
C VAL A 94 -6.96 -2.44 -7.62
N LYS A 95 -8.24 -2.74 -7.81
CA LYS A 95 -9.10 -3.28 -6.75
C LYS A 95 -8.57 -4.61 -6.21
N GLU A 96 -8.09 -5.48 -7.09
CA GLU A 96 -7.54 -6.77 -6.71
C GLU A 96 -6.22 -6.65 -5.94
N ILE A 97 -5.34 -5.71 -6.34
CA ILE A 97 -4.11 -5.39 -5.60
C ILE A 97 -4.45 -4.95 -4.17
N TYR A 98 -5.40 -4.03 -4.00
CA TYR A 98 -5.81 -3.59 -2.67
C TYR A 98 -6.38 -4.74 -1.83
N ARG A 99 -7.28 -5.54 -2.41
CA ARG A 99 -7.87 -6.70 -1.72
C ARG A 99 -6.80 -7.65 -1.21
N LEU A 100 -5.84 -8.03 -2.08
CA LEU A 100 -4.76 -8.96 -1.73
C LEU A 100 -3.79 -8.35 -0.70
N ALA A 101 -3.49 -7.05 -0.80
CA ALA A 101 -2.64 -6.36 0.16
C ALA A 101 -3.29 -6.30 1.55
N ASP A 102 -4.59 -5.98 1.62
CA ASP A 102 -5.36 -5.94 2.86
C ASP A 102 -5.46 -7.34 3.50
N GLU A 103 -5.68 -8.38 2.69
CA GLU A 103 -5.66 -9.77 3.16
C GLU A 103 -4.31 -10.15 3.77
N GLN A 104 -3.20 -9.77 3.13
CA GLN A 104 -1.87 -10.01 3.67
C GLN A 104 -1.64 -9.22 4.97
N GLN A 105 -2.06 -7.95 5.05
CA GLN A 105 -1.95 -7.13 6.26
C GLN A 105 -2.76 -7.73 7.42
N ASN A 106 -3.94 -8.27 7.14
CA ASN A 106 -4.78 -8.92 8.14
C ASN A 106 -4.11 -10.13 8.81
N THR A 107 -3.16 -10.79 8.12
CA THR A 107 -2.36 -11.88 8.72
C THR A 107 -1.44 -11.41 9.84
N PHE A 108 -1.00 -10.16 9.82
CA PHE A 108 -0.20 -9.55 10.89
C PHE A 108 -1.10 -8.87 11.94
N PHE A 109 -2.14 -8.18 11.46
CA PHE A 109 -3.02 -7.40 12.31
C PHE A 109 -3.84 -8.28 13.26
N THR A 110 -4.45 -9.35 12.77
CA THR A 110 -5.34 -10.20 13.57
C THR A 110 -4.62 -10.81 14.79
N PRO A 111 -3.43 -11.43 14.66
CA PRO A 111 -2.69 -11.93 15.82
C PRO A 111 -2.23 -10.82 16.77
N ALA A 112 -1.87 -9.64 16.25
CA ALA A 112 -1.44 -8.52 17.09
C ALA A 112 -2.59 -8.02 17.99
N VAL A 113 -3.80 -7.89 17.45
CA VAL A 113 -5.00 -7.54 18.22
C VAL A 113 -5.31 -8.60 19.27
N ALA A 114 -5.20 -9.89 18.92
CA ALA A 114 -5.43 -10.97 19.88
C ALA A 114 -4.48 -10.88 21.09
N LYS A 115 -3.18 -10.63 20.85
CA LYS A 115 -2.19 -10.42 21.92
C LYS A 115 -2.49 -9.19 22.77
N LEU A 116 -2.93 -8.10 22.15
CA LEU A 116 -3.34 -6.89 22.89
C LEU A 116 -4.50 -7.18 23.84
N LEU A 117 -5.50 -7.95 23.39
CA LEU A 117 -6.64 -8.35 24.23
C LEU A 117 -6.21 -9.25 25.40
N GLU A 118 -5.22 -10.11 25.22
CA GLU A 118 -4.64 -10.89 26.32
C GLU A 118 -3.99 -9.96 27.38
N ILE A 119 -3.27 -8.92 26.95
CA ILE A 119 -2.68 -7.93 27.86
C ILE A 119 -3.77 -7.15 28.60
N VAL A 120 -4.84 -6.74 27.92
CA VAL A 120 -5.99 -6.07 28.56
C VAL A 120 -6.58 -6.93 29.68
N LYS A 121 -6.71 -8.24 29.45
CA LYS A 121 -7.20 -9.19 30.46
C LYS A 121 -6.25 -9.30 31.66
N LEU A 122 -4.93 -9.30 31.43
CA LEU A 122 -3.95 -9.24 32.52
C LEU A 122 -4.05 -7.93 33.32
N GLY A 123 -4.38 -6.82 32.66
CA GLY A 123 -4.70 -5.55 33.30
C GLY A 123 -5.92 -5.66 34.24
N ASP A 124 -7.01 -6.27 33.77
CA ASP A 124 -8.20 -6.55 34.60
C ASP A 124 -7.88 -7.38 35.84
N GLU A 125 -7.06 -8.43 35.68
CA GLU A 125 -6.63 -9.29 36.78
C GLU A 125 -5.73 -8.55 37.77
N SER A 126 -4.80 -7.71 37.28
CA SER A 126 -3.97 -6.83 38.12
C SER A 126 -4.84 -5.87 38.96
N ALA A 127 -5.85 -5.25 38.37
CA ALA A 127 -6.76 -4.36 39.08
C ALA A 127 -7.53 -5.08 40.20
N LYS A 128 -8.00 -6.31 39.92
CA LYS A 128 -8.70 -7.15 40.90
C LYS A 128 -7.83 -7.48 42.10
N GLU A 129 -6.56 -7.82 41.89
CA GLU A 129 -5.65 -8.11 43.01
C GLU A 129 -5.37 -6.88 43.86
N VAL A 130 -5.19 -5.70 43.26
CA VAL A 130 -5.08 -4.45 44.01
C VAL A 130 -6.33 -4.18 44.83
N GLY A 131 -7.52 -4.39 44.25
CA GLY A 131 -8.79 -4.30 44.95
C GLY A 131 -8.88 -5.24 46.16
N LYS A 132 -8.49 -6.51 46.00
CA LYS A 132 -8.49 -7.50 47.09
C LYS A 132 -7.60 -7.08 48.26
N VAL A 133 -6.37 -6.63 47.99
CA VAL A 133 -5.45 -6.18 49.06
C VAL A 133 -6.01 -4.95 49.78
N ASN A 134 -6.58 -4.00 49.04
CA ASN A 134 -7.21 -2.82 49.64
C ASN A 134 -8.46 -3.17 50.46
N GLU A 135 -9.25 -4.16 50.08
CA GLU A 135 -10.34 -4.68 50.90
C GLU A 135 -9.86 -5.34 52.21
N ILE A 136 -8.72 -6.06 52.17
CA ILE A 136 -8.10 -6.60 53.38
C ILE A 136 -7.66 -5.46 54.30
N PHE A 137 -7.03 -4.42 53.77
CA PHE A 137 -6.66 -3.24 54.56
C PHE A 137 -7.87 -2.52 55.15
N ARG A 138 -8.95 -2.35 54.39
CA ARG A 138 -10.20 -1.78 54.92
C ARG A 138 -10.75 -2.57 56.11
N LYS A 139 -10.74 -3.90 56.05
CA LYS A 139 -11.17 -4.75 57.18
C LYS A 139 -10.24 -4.60 58.38
N LEU A 140 -8.93 -4.53 58.15
CA LEU A 140 -7.94 -4.33 59.22
C LEU A 140 -8.14 -2.98 59.94
N GLU A 141 -8.38 -1.91 59.20
CA GLU A 141 -8.62 -0.58 59.77
C GLU A 141 -9.99 -0.48 60.44
N LYS A 142 -11.05 -0.88 59.73
CA LYS A 142 -12.42 -0.66 60.20
C LYS A 142 -12.85 -1.69 61.25
N ASP A 143 -12.61 -2.97 60.99
CA ASP A 143 -13.21 -4.04 61.78
C ASP A 143 -12.30 -4.51 62.90
N ILE A 144 -10.98 -4.47 62.71
CA ILE A 144 -10.00 -4.89 63.73
C ILE A 144 -9.56 -3.71 64.61
N SER A 145 -8.94 -2.67 64.03
CA SER A 145 -8.48 -1.52 64.83
C SER A 145 -9.58 -0.51 65.18
N LYS A 146 -10.80 -0.69 64.64
CA LYS A 146 -11.94 0.22 64.85
C LYS A 146 -11.63 1.67 64.47
N ASN A 147 -10.79 1.85 63.46
CA ASN A 147 -10.24 3.14 63.01
C ASN A 147 -9.49 3.91 64.10
N ASN A 148 -8.94 3.23 65.10
CA ASN A 148 -8.15 3.87 66.14
C ASN A 148 -6.87 4.48 65.52
N GLU A 149 -6.68 5.78 65.77
CA GLU A 149 -5.55 6.58 65.27
C GLU A 149 -4.19 6.08 65.77
N ASP A 150 -4.11 5.44 66.94
CA ASP A 150 -2.87 4.88 67.49
C ASP A 150 -2.30 3.77 66.57
N TYR A 151 -3.18 3.07 65.84
CA TYR A 151 -2.80 2.02 64.91
C TYR A 151 -2.47 2.54 63.51
N LYS A 152 -2.60 3.85 63.27
CA LYS A 152 -2.21 4.48 62.00
C LYS A 152 -0.76 5.00 62.02
N ARG A 153 -0.05 4.80 63.13
CA ARG A 153 1.34 5.18 63.33
C ARG A 153 2.22 3.95 63.52
N ASP A 154 3.45 4.04 63.06
CA ASP A 154 4.49 3.07 63.38
C ASP A 154 4.99 3.25 64.83
N LYS A 155 5.87 2.35 65.27
CA LYS A 155 6.44 2.36 66.62
C LYS A 155 7.26 3.62 66.95
N ASN A 156 7.64 4.40 65.94
CA ASN A 156 8.40 5.64 66.06
C ASN A 156 7.48 6.87 65.92
N GLY A 157 6.16 6.68 65.83
CA GLY A 157 5.17 7.74 65.69
C GLY A 157 4.96 8.25 64.26
N GLY A 158 5.62 7.65 63.26
CA GLY A 158 5.48 8.00 61.86
C GLY A 158 4.16 7.46 61.27
N TRP A 159 3.45 8.26 60.49
CA TRP A 159 2.23 7.82 59.82
C TRP A 159 2.52 6.82 58.69
N PHE A 160 1.63 5.84 58.51
CA PHE A 160 1.67 5.02 57.31
C PHE A 160 1.42 5.87 56.06
N ARG A 161 2.24 5.65 55.02
CA ARG A 161 2.15 6.38 53.74
C ARG A 161 1.01 5.82 52.89
N GLY A 162 -0.18 6.40 53.03
CA GLY A 162 -1.31 6.21 52.12
C GLY A 162 -2.22 7.44 52.10
N PRO A 163 -3.20 7.51 51.17
CA PRO A 163 -4.12 8.63 51.07
C PRO A 163 -4.93 8.78 52.36
N PHE A 164 -5.13 10.01 52.83
CA PHE A 164 -5.85 10.31 54.08
C PHE A 164 -5.36 9.54 55.32
N SER A 165 -4.07 9.18 55.34
CA SER A 165 -3.45 8.38 56.41
C SER A 165 -4.06 6.97 56.57
N SER A 166 -4.69 6.43 55.52
CA SER A 166 -5.19 5.04 55.50
C SER A 166 -4.19 4.09 54.85
N LEU A 167 -4.26 2.82 55.22
CA LEU A 167 -3.55 1.74 54.57
C LEU A 167 -4.09 1.56 53.14
N SER A 168 -3.19 1.65 52.17
CA SER A 168 -3.50 1.41 50.77
C SER A 168 -2.36 0.69 50.09
N TYR A 169 -2.69 -0.24 49.21
CA TYR A 169 -1.76 -0.89 48.31
C TYR A 169 -1.78 -0.21 46.95
N SER A 170 -0.59 0.24 46.52
CA SER A 170 -0.33 0.68 45.15
C SER A 170 0.92 -0.05 44.65
N PRO A 171 0.81 -0.92 43.64
CA PRO A 171 1.96 -1.65 43.12
C PRO A 171 2.91 -0.72 42.37
N ARG A 172 4.22 -0.98 42.47
CA ARG A 172 5.24 -0.23 41.71
C ARG A 172 5.09 -0.43 40.19
N ASN A 173 4.64 -1.62 39.79
CA ASN A 173 4.40 -1.99 38.39
C ASN A 173 2.89 -2.20 38.20
N ALA A 174 2.16 -1.13 37.95
CA ALA A 174 0.70 -1.12 37.87
C ALA A 174 0.22 -1.33 36.41
N LEU A 175 0.14 -2.58 35.94
CA LEU A 175 -0.36 -2.87 34.58
C LEU A 175 -1.78 -2.33 34.37
N HIS A 176 -2.65 -2.42 35.39
CA HIS A 176 -4.00 -1.87 35.36
C HIS A 176 -4.03 -0.35 35.10
N GLY A 177 -2.95 0.38 35.36
CA GLY A 177 -2.86 1.82 35.06
C GLY A 177 -2.85 2.15 33.56
N TYR A 178 -2.51 1.18 32.71
CA TYR A 178 -2.50 1.34 31.24
C TYR A 178 -3.73 0.75 30.57
N GLN A 179 -4.67 0.23 31.36
CA GLN A 179 -5.70 -0.66 30.83
C GLN A 179 -6.71 0.06 29.94
N ASP A 180 -7.07 1.30 30.28
CA ASP A 180 -8.02 2.09 29.51
C ASP A 180 -7.44 2.47 28.15
N ASP A 181 -6.17 2.88 28.10
CA ASP A 181 -5.44 3.14 26.86
C ASP A 181 -5.37 1.88 25.98
N LEU A 182 -5.04 0.73 26.57
CA LEU A 182 -4.97 -0.54 25.84
C LEU A 182 -6.35 -1.00 25.32
N LYS A 183 -7.42 -0.73 26.08
CA LYS A 183 -8.81 -0.99 25.65
C LYS A 183 -9.22 -0.06 24.51
N GLU A 184 -8.89 1.23 24.60
CA GLU A 184 -9.19 2.20 23.55
C GLU A 184 -8.49 1.82 22.24
N ILE A 185 -7.21 1.45 22.33
CA ILE A 185 -6.44 0.93 21.19
C ILE A 185 -7.14 -0.33 20.62
N ALA A 186 -7.50 -1.30 21.46
CA ALA A 186 -8.18 -2.52 21.01
C ALA A 186 -9.56 -2.26 20.37
N GLU A 187 -10.33 -1.30 20.89
CA GLU A 187 -11.64 -0.91 20.33
C GLU A 187 -11.51 -0.11 19.03
N SER A 188 -10.49 0.75 18.91
CA SER A 188 -10.17 1.45 17.66
C SER A 188 -9.88 0.46 16.52
N PHE A 189 -9.22 -0.65 16.85
CA PHE A 189 -8.93 -1.73 15.91
C PHE A 189 -10.18 -2.48 15.43
N LYS A 190 -11.21 -2.64 16.27
CA LYS A 190 -12.51 -3.20 15.85
C LYS A 190 -13.27 -2.27 14.91
N LYS A 191 -13.18 -0.95 15.12
CA LYS A 191 -13.84 0.07 14.26
C LYS A 191 -13.20 0.17 12.88
N GLY A 192 -11.88 -0.07 12.77
CA GLY A 192 -11.15 -0.06 11.50
C GLY A 192 -11.43 -1.24 10.56
N GLN A 193 -11.94 -2.37 11.07
CA GLN A 193 -12.23 -3.58 10.29
C GLN A 193 -13.43 -3.45 9.33
N GLY A 194 -14.20 -2.37 9.40
CA GLY A 194 -15.40 -2.13 8.58
C GLY A 194 -15.24 -1.10 7.46
N TYR A 195 -14.08 -0.44 7.35
CA TYR A 195 -13.87 0.52 6.26
C TYR A 195 -13.39 -0.23 5.01
N PRO A 196 -14.14 -0.17 3.89
CA PRO A 196 -13.57 -0.59 2.62
C PRO A 196 -12.30 0.24 2.36
N PRO A 197 -11.29 -0.32 1.68
CA PRO A 197 -10.12 0.45 1.27
C PRO A 197 -10.62 1.74 0.62
N LEU A 198 -10.13 2.88 1.10
CA LEU A 198 -10.45 4.16 0.50
C LEU A 198 -10.13 4.03 -0.99
N PRO A 199 -11.12 4.23 -1.89
CA PRO A 199 -10.81 4.21 -3.31
C PRO A 199 -9.68 5.21 -3.54
N PRO A 200 -8.69 4.88 -4.39
CA PRO A 200 -7.64 5.84 -4.73
C PRO A 200 -8.33 7.13 -5.13
N SER A 201 -7.91 8.25 -4.53
CA SER A 201 -8.44 9.56 -4.86
C SER A 201 -8.18 9.78 -6.35
N VAL A 202 -9.19 9.55 -7.18
CA VAL A 202 -9.14 9.89 -8.60
C VAL A 202 -9.19 11.41 -8.61
N ILE A 203 -8.01 12.04 -8.55
CA ILE A 203 -7.88 13.44 -8.92
C ILE A 203 -8.22 13.45 -10.41
N PRO A 204 -9.37 14.02 -10.83
CA PRO A 204 -9.68 14.08 -12.24
C PRO A 204 -8.57 14.87 -12.95
N PRO A 205 -8.19 14.49 -14.18
CA PRO A 205 -7.19 15.25 -14.92
C PRO A 205 -7.70 16.68 -15.04
N THR A 206 -6.93 17.63 -14.50
CA THR A 206 -7.13 19.05 -14.78
C THR A 206 -6.90 19.24 -16.28
N ASN A 207 -7.99 19.41 -17.02
CA ASN A 207 -7.94 19.89 -18.40
C ASN A 207 -7.15 21.21 -18.43
N LYS A 208 -5.99 21.18 -19.08
CA LYS A 208 -5.31 22.36 -19.64
C LYS A 208 -4.85 22.02 -21.04
#